data_AF-A0A956M298-F1
#
_entry.id   AF-A0A956M298-F1
#
_cell.length_a   1.000
_cell.length_b   1.000
_cell.length_c   1.000
_cell.angle_alpha   90.00
_cell.angle_beta   90.00
_cell.angle_gamma   90.00
#
_symmetry.space_group_name_H-M   'P 1'
#
loop_
_entity.id
_entity.type
_entity.pdbx_description
1 polymer ?
#
loop_
_entity_poly.entity_id
_entity_poly.type
_entity_poly.pdbx_seq_one_letter_code
_entity_poly.pdbx_strand_id
1 'polypeptide(L)'
;MLPVETLFQDAKMPARDRRRVRSFLERMEDEATDALAQLIGKLPERQRIALALRFYEALRPEEIAVVLGTREDTVHELLRKATESVGEGMRRSAEKQAAKSARRR
;
A
#
# COMPACT_ATOMS: atom_id res chain seq x y z
N MET A 1 -3.53 -1.76 12.16
CA MET A 1 -2.60 -2.80 11.68
C MET A 1 -1.96 -3.41 12.91
N LEU A 2 -2.01 -4.74 13.06
CA LEU A 2 -1.27 -5.41 14.12
C LEU A 2 0.22 -5.38 13.74
N PRO A 3 1.12 -4.88 14.59
CA PRO A 3 2.55 -4.85 14.29
C PRO A 3 3.08 -6.28 14.12
N VAL A 4 4.09 -6.45 13.26
CA VAL A 4 4.70 -7.76 12.99
C VAL A 4 5.13 -8.46 14.29
N GLU A 5 5.54 -7.69 15.32
CA GLU A 5 5.77 -8.15 16.69
C GLU A 5 4.64 -9.01 17.29
N THR A 6 3.38 -8.66 17.04
CA THR A 6 2.22 -9.37 17.63
C THR A 6 1.96 -10.74 17.01
N LEU A 7 2.40 -11.00 15.77
CA LEU A 7 2.27 -12.33 15.14
C LEU A 7 3.21 -13.38 15.72
N PHE A 8 4.22 -12.96 16.50
CA PHE A 8 5.27 -13.85 17.01
C PHE A 8 5.10 -14.26 18.48
N GLN A 9 4.10 -13.73 19.20
CA GLN A 9 3.99 -13.95 20.65
C GLN A 9 3.52 -15.38 21.02
N ASP A 10 2.78 -16.06 20.14
CA ASP A 10 2.24 -17.40 20.41
C ASP A 10 3.12 -18.56 19.88
N ALA A 11 4.10 -18.27 19.02
CA ALA A 11 4.96 -19.28 18.44
C ALA A 11 6.20 -19.49 19.33
N LYS A 12 6.30 -20.64 20.02
CA LYS A 12 7.54 -21.10 20.69
C LYS A 12 8.65 -21.38 19.65
N MET A 13 9.19 -20.35 19.00
CA MET A 13 10.28 -20.44 18.02
C MET A 13 11.65 -20.15 18.68
N PRO A 14 12.68 -20.95 18.37
CA PRO A 14 14.04 -20.65 18.83
C PRO A 14 14.50 -19.31 18.25
N ALA A 15 15.35 -18.58 18.99
CA ALA A 15 15.72 -17.19 18.66
C ALA A 15 16.31 -17.01 17.25
N ARG A 16 17.01 -18.03 16.73
CA ARG A 16 17.59 -18.04 15.38
C ARG A 16 16.53 -18.02 14.28
N ASP A 17 15.42 -18.72 14.49
CA ASP A 17 14.33 -18.78 13.52
C ASP A 17 13.50 -17.50 13.57
N ARG A 18 13.28 -16.92 14.76
CA ARG A 18 12.63 -15.59 14.91
C ARG A 18 13.34 -14.50 14.09
N ARG A 19 14.67 -14.44 14.15
CA ARG A 19 15.45 -13.44 13.38
C ARG A 19 15.29 -13.64 11.86
N ARG A 20 15.24 -14.89 11.40
CA ARG A 20 15.06 -15.22 9.97
C ARG A 20 13.66 -14.88 9.48
N VAL A 21 12.62 -15.17 10.26
CA VAL A 21 11.25 -14.82 9.86
C VAL A 21 11.06 -13.31 9.90
N ARG A 22 11.55 -12.61 10.94
CA ARG A 22 11.51 -11.15 10.99
C ARG A 22 12.17 -10.52 9.76
N SER A 23 13.42 -10.89 9.45
CA SER A 23 14.11 -10.30 8.30
C SER A 23 13.48 -10.68 6.95
N PHE A 24 12.70 -11.75 6.89
CA PHE A 24 11.89 -12.09 5.73
C PHE A 24 10.65 -11.20 5.62
N LEU A 25 9.92 -11.00 6.73
CA LEU A 25 8.74 -10.14 6.78
C LEU A 25 9.10 -8.67 6.51
N GLU A 26 10.18 -8.15 7.10
CA GLU A 26 10.69 -6.80 6.83
C GLU A 26 10.97 -6.59 5.34
N ARG A 27 11.67 -7.54 4.69
CA ARG A 27 11.91 -7.48 3.24
C ARG A 27 10.62 -7.53 2.43
N MET A 28 9.63 -8.31 2.85
CA MET A 28 8.34 -8.34 2.18
C MET A 28 7.59 -7.01 2.34
N GLU A 29 7.66 -6.37 3.51
CA GLU A 29 7.09 -5.05 3.74
C GLU A 29 7.78 -3.97 2.90
N ASP A 30 9.11 -3.98 2.83
CA ASP A 30 9.89 -3.06 1.98
C ASP A 30 9.51 -3.24 0.50
N GLU A 31 9.49 -4.48 0.00
CA GLU A 31 9.11 -4.78 -1.39
C GLU A 31 7.66 -4.37 -1.70
N ALA A 32 6.73 -4.55 -0.74
CA ALA A 32 5.35 -4.12 -0.88
C ALA A 32 5.23 -2.58 -0.87
N THR A 33 6.01 -1.90 -0.04
CA THR A 33 6.07 -0.44 0.06
C THR A 33 6.61 0.17 -1.23
N ASP A 34 7.71 -0.38 -1.78
CA ASP A 34 8.27 0.04 -3.05
C ASP A 34 7.30 -0.16 -4.21
N ALA A 35 6.61 -1.31 -4.25
CA ALA A 35 5.59 -1.57 -5.26
C ALA A 35 4.43 -0.57 -5.19
N LEU A 36 3.97 -0.26 -3.97
CA LEU A 36 2.93 0.73 -3.74
C LEU A 36 3.38 2.13 -4.19
N ALA A 37 4.59 2.55 -3.83
CA ALA A 37 5.16 3.83 -4.22
C ALA A 37 5.25 3.97 -5.74
N GLN A 38 5.69 2.92 -6.45
CA GLN A 38 5.73 2.91 -7.91
C GLN A 38 4.33 3.01 -8.55
N LEU A 39 3.32 2.38 -7.97
CA LEU A 39 1.95 2.45 -8.47
C LEU A 39 1.35 3.84 -8.28
N ILE A 40 1.52 4.43 -7.09
CA ILE A 40 1.08 5.80 -6.81
C ILE A 40 1.81 6.80 -7.73
N GLY A 41 3.10 6.58 -7.99
CA GLY A 41 3.90 7.41 -8.90
C GLY A 41 3.40 7.39 -10.36
N LYS A 42 2.67 6.34 -10.77
CA LYS A 42 2.07 6.21 -12.12
C LYS A 42 0.66 6.78 -12.21
N LEU A 43 0.03 7.15 -11.09
CA LEU A 43 -1.28 7.76 -11.12
C LEU A 43 -1.23 9.14 -11.79
N PRO A 44 -2.31 9.53 -12.50
CA PRO A 44 -2.54 10.91 -12.90
C PRO A 44 -2.36 11.87 -11.71
N GLU A 45 -1.78 13.03 -11.98
CA GLU A 45 -1.40 14.01 -10.95
C GLU A 45 -2.55 14.35 -10.00
N ARG A 46 -3.74 14.65 -10.52
CA ARG A 46 -4.92 14.99 -9.70
C ARG A 46 -5.35 13.84 -8.78
N GLN A 47 -5.19 12.59 -9.21
CA GLN A 47 -5.51 11.41 -8.38
C GLN A 47 -4.49 11.24 -7.25
N ARG A 48 -3.20 11.46 -7.55
CA ARG A 48 -2.12 11.39 -6.57
C ARG A 48 -2.27 12.45 -5.49
N ILE A 49 -2.56 13.70 -5.88
CA ILE A 49 -2.77 14.80 -4.93
C ILE A 49 -4.00 14.51 -4.06
N ALA A 50 -5.11 14.04 -4.64
CA ALA A 50 -6.29 13.67 -3.87
C ALA A 50 -5.99 12.60 -2.81
N LEU A 51 -5.21 11.55 -3.16
CA LEU A 51 -4.76 10.55 -2.18
C LEU A 51 -3.88 11.15 -1.09
N ALA A 52 -2.92 12.01 -1.45
CA ALA A 52 -2.04 12.65 -0.48
C ALA A 52 -2.84 13.47 0.55
N LEU A 53 -3.74 14.33 0.08
CA LEU A 53 -4.62 15.11 0.96
C LEU A 53 -5.52 14.21 1.83
N ARG A 54 -6.02 13.10 1.28
CA ARG A 54 -6.91 12.21 2.02
C ARG A 54 -6.21 11.43 3.11
N PHE A 55 -5.00 10.92 2.84
CA PHE A 55 -4.32 9.93 3.69
C PHE A 55 -3.13 10.49 4.47
N TYR A 56 -2.43 11.51 3.98
CA TYR A 56 -1.37 12.19 4.71
C TYR A 56 -1.89 13.37 5.52
N GLU A 57 -2.77 14.19 4.93
CA GLU A 57 -3.33 15.37 5.60
C GLU A 57 -4.68 15.08 6.29
N ALA A 58 -5.19 13.85 6.16
CA ALA A 58 -6.47 13.41 6.73
C ALA A 58 -7.70 14.28 6.37
N LEU A 59 -7.64 15.05 5.27
CA LEU A 59 -8.74 15.91 4.83
C LEU A 59 -9.95 15.09 4.36
N ARG A 60 -11.15 15.64 4.56
CA ARG A 60 -12.40 15.07 4.05
C ARG A 60 -12.62 15.44 2.59
N PRO A 61 -13.42 14.67 1.82
CA PRO A 61 -13.65 14.93 0.39
C PRO A 61 -14.10 16.36 0.07
N GLU A 62 -14.93 16.96 0.91
CA GLU A 62 -15.40 18.34 0.79
C GLU A 62 -14.27 19.37 0.96
N GLU A 63 -13.34 19.13 1.88
CA GLU A 63 -12.16 20.00 2.12
C GLU A 63 -11.16 19.89 0.96
N ILE A 64 -10.97 18.67 0.45
CA ILE A 64 -10.15 18.41 -0.73
C ILE A 64 -10.73 19.12 -1.97
N ALA A 65 -12.06 19.15 -2.11
CA ALA A 65 -12.73 19.79 -3.23
C ALA A 65 -12.43 21.30 -3.25
N VAL A 66 -12.44 21.94 -2.07
CA VAL A 66 -12.04 23.35 -1.90
C VAL A 66 -10.58 23.55 -2.30
N VAL A 67 -9.66 22.72 -1.81
CA VAL A 67 -8.21 22.81 -2.14
C VAL A 67 -7.95 22.64 -3.64
N LEU A 68 -8.66 21.72 -4.29
CA LEU A 68 -8.49 21.42 -5.72
C LEU A 68 -9.33 22.29 -6.66
N GLY A 69 -10.12 23.22 -6.12
CA GLY A 69 -11.02 24.09 -6.89
C GLY A 69 -12.03 23.29 -7.73
N THR A 70 -12.60 22.22 -7.17
CA THR A 70 -13.51 21.30 -7.88
C THR A 70 -14.72 20.92 -7.03
N ARG A 71 -15.58 20.02 -7.53
CA ARG A 71 -16.75 19.51 -6.80
C ARG A 71 -16.38 18.28 -5.97
N GLU A 72 -17.08 18.08 -4.87
CA GLU A 72 -16.90 16.90 -4.02
C GLU A 72 -17.05 15.58 -4.80
N ASP A 73 -18.07 15.47 -5.67
CA ASP A 73 -18.26 14.30 -6.56
C ASP A 73 -17.03 14.00 -7.42
N THR A 74 -16.32 15.05 -7.86
CA THR A 74 -15.08 14.88 -8.64
C THR A 74 -13.96 14.34 -7.77
N VAL A 75 -13.89 14.74 -6.49
CA VAL A 75 -12.92 14.18 -5.54
C VAL A 75 -13.22 12.72 -5.26
N HIS A 76 -14.49 12.35 -5.02
CA HIS A 76 -14.88 10.94 -4.85
C HIS A 76 -14.47 10.10 -6.06
N GLU A 77 -14.71 10.59 -7.27
CA GLU A 77 -14.31 9.90 -8.50
C GLU A 77 -12.79 9.80 -8.67
N LEU A 78 -12.04 10.85 -8.32
CA LEU A 78 -10.58 10.83 -8.31
C LEU A 78 -10.04 9.78 -7.34
N LEU A 79 -10.56 9.76 -6.11
CA LEU A 79 -10.16 8.80 -5.08
C LEU A 79 -10.52 7.36 -5.48
N ARG A 80 -11.75 7.14 -5.96
CA ARG A 80 -12.21 5.83 -6.43
C ARG A 80 -11.28 5.28 -7.51
N LYS A 81 -11.07 6.04 -8.60
CA LYS A 81 -10.18 5.65 -9.70
C LYS A 81 -8.74 5.40 -9.24
N ALA A 82 -8.23 6.23 -8.32
CA ALA A 82 -6.90 6.07 -7.75
C ALA A 82 -6.79 4.74 -6.99
N THR A 83 -7.74 4.46 -6.08
CA THR A 83 -7.74 3.24 -5.27
C THR A 83 -7.96 1.98 -6.10
N GLU A 84 -8.79 2.02 -7.14
CA GLU A 84 -8.98 0.91 -8.08
C GLU A 84 -7.70 0.61 -8.83
N SER A 85 -7.05 1.63 -9.41
CA SER A 85 -5.81 1.48 -10.15
C SER A 85 -4.68 0.91 -9.29
N VAL A 86 -4.51 1.43 -8.07
CA VAL A 86 -3.52 0.92 -7.11
C VAL A 86 -3.86 -0.51 -6.68
N GLY A 87 -5.12 -0.79 -6.35
CA GLY A 87 -5.55 -2.11 -5.89
C GLY A 87 -5.39 -3.21 -6.95
N GLU A 88 -5.68 -2.91 -8.22
CA GLU A 88 -5.36 -3.81 -9.33
C GLU A 88 -3.85 -3.97 -9.55
N GLY A 89 -3.10 -2.87 -9.46
CA GLY A 89 -1.65 -2.89 -9.56
C GLY A 89 -1.01 -3.78 -8.48
N MET A 90 -1.47 -3.66 -7.24
CA MET A 90 -1.00 -4.46 -6.11
C MET A 90 -1.33 -5.94 -6.28
N ARG A 91 -2.54 -6.28 -6.74
CA ARG A 91 -2.92 -7.68 -7.06
C ARG A 91 -1.98 -8.27 -8.11
N ARG A 92 -1.74 -7.56 -9.21
CA ARG A 92 -0.80 -8.01 -10.27
C ARG A 92 0.64 -8.14 -9.77
N SER A 93 1.09 -7.25 -8.88
CA SER A 93 2.44 -7.32 -8.29
C SER A 93 2.57 -8.50 -7.33
N ALA A 94 1.55 -8.77 -6.50
CA ALA A 94 1.53 -9.91 -5.59
C ALA A 94 1.56 -11.25 -6.33
N GLU A 95 0.78 -11.39 -7.41
CA GLU A 95 0.79 -12.58 -8.27
C GLU A 95 2.17 -12.83 -8.89
N LYS A 96 2.83 -11.77 -9.38
CA LYS A 96 4.19 -11.85 -9.91
C LYS A 96 5.22 -12.25 -8.84
N GLN A 97 5.09 -11.72 -7.62
CA GLN A 97 5.96 -12.09 -6.49
C GLN A 97 5.76 -13.56 -6.07
N ALA A 98 4.52 -14.05 -6.04
CA ALA A 98 4.19 -15.45 -5.76
C ALA A 98 4.82 -16.40 -6.80
N ALA A 99 4.70 -16.05 -8.09
CA ALA A 99 5.29 -16.83 -9.18
C ALA A 99 6.84 -16.86 -9.13
N LYS A 100 7.49 -15.73 -8.78
CA LYS A 100 8.95 -15.65 -8.61
C LYS A 100 9.45 -16.49 -7.44
N SER A 101 8.68 -16.55 -6.36
CA SER A 101 9.01 -17.34 -5.16
C SER A 101 8.86 -18.84 -5.38
N ALA A 102 7.88 -19.26 -6.19
CA ALA A 102 7.68 -20.67 -6.57
C ALA A 102 8.81 -21.22 -7.45
N ARG A 103 9.44 -20.37 -8.28
CA ARG A 103 10.51 -20.75 -9.23
C ARG A 103 11.91 -20.83 -8.61
N ARG A 104 12.07 -20.42 -7.35
CA ARG A 104 13.32 -20.46 -6.58
C ARG A 104 13.41 -21.70 -5.65
N ARG A 105 12.40 -22.57 -5.67
CA ARG A 105 12.39 -23.89 -5.03
C ARG A 105 12.72 -24.95 -6.07
#